data_AF-A0A2Z6R6M7-F1
#
_entry.id   AF-A0A2Z6R6M7-F1
#
_cell.length_a   1.000
_cell.length_b   1.000
_cell.length_c   1.000
_cell.angle_alpha   90.00
_cell.angle_beta   90.00
_cell.angle_gamma   90.00
#
_symmetry.space_group_name_H-M   'P 1'
#
loop_
_entity.id
_entity.type
_entity.pdbx_description
1 polymer ?
#
loop_
_entity_poly.entity_id
_entity_poly.type
_entity_poly.pdbx_seq_one_letter_code
_entity_poly.pdbx_strand_id
1 'polypeptide(L)'
;MYQILELLLQQPQVERKETEIAKKLGELYIRVQEYNTAEKYLVWAIGLLQGNKVELLNENDEPVEFTSSSIFTNSSLINKDFIAITDLLASLYAKQRKYDYALTLYLGLLKMIQEKQKINDFECWEAIVNGHLGEIFYGIGKYDEALGWLQKGLTIAKNNSGNKDCDECAGVILNNLGLIHERKGNNELAISLYTNAIEFAQKAEDFVGIEDFARNLNRVQSQDDEIIKEQKK
;
A
#
# COMPACT_ATOMS: atom_id res chain seq x y z
N MET A 1 24.15 17.72 30.71
CA MET A 1 23.87 18.02 29.29
C MET A 1 23.10 16.88 28.63
N TYR A 2 23.53 15.61 28.80
CA TYR A 2 22.79 14.42 28.32
C TYR A 2 21.35 14.28 28.85
N GLN A 3 21.12 14.47 30.15
CA GLN A 3 19.77 14.39 30.75
C GLN A 3 18.78 15.45 30.23
N ILE A 4 19.26 16.64 29.88
CA ILE A 4 18.40 17.72 29.34
C ILE A 4 18.06 17.43 27.87
N LEU A 5 18.99 16.82 27.12
CA LEU A 5 18.74 16.35 25.77
C LEU A 5 17.68 15.23 25.77
N GLU A 6 17.79 14.25 26.67
CA GLU A 6 16.78 13.20 26.84
C GLU A 6 15.39 13.76 27.22
N LEU A 7 15.34 14.73 28.14
CA LEU A 7 14.08 15.38 28.54
C LEU A 7 13.46 16.26 27.44
N LEU A 8 14.29 16.87 26.57
CA LEU A 8 13.81 17.61 25.40
C LEU A 8 13.33 16.67 24.29
N LEU A 9 13.94 15.49 24.15
CA LEU A 9 13.54 14.43 23.22
C LEU A 9 12.23 13.73 23.62
N GLN A 10 11.82 13.79 24.90
CA GLN A 10 10.55 13.24 25.40
C GLN A 10 9.34 14.19 25.21
N GLN A 11 9.49 15.29 24.47
CA GLN A 11 8.36 16.17 24.20
C GLN A 11 7.52 15.64 23.03
N PRO A 12 6.18 15.55 23.16
CA PRO A 12 5.30 15.06 22.08
C PRO A 12 5.45 15.79 20.74
N GLN A 13 5.91 17.04 20.75
CA GLN A 13 6.19 17.79 19.52
C GLN A 13 7.51 17.43 18.83
N VAL A 14 8.50 16.92 19.57
CA VAL A 14 9.80 16.52 19.04
C VAL A 14 9.70 15.12 18.43
N GLU A 15 9.07 14.17 19.13
CA GLU A 15 8.80 12.81 18.63
C GLU A 15 8.02 12.82 17.30
N ARG A 16 7.06 13.76 17.17
CA ARG A 16 6.28 13.95 15.93
C ARG A 16 7.15 14.42 14.76
N LYS A 17 8.14 15.29 15.01
CA LYS A 17 9.07 15.77 13.97
C LYS A 17 10.06 14.69 13.55
N GLU A 18 10.58 13.92 14.50
CA GLU A 18 11.51 12.82 14.23
C GLU A 18 10.84 11.73 13.39
N THR A 19 9.60 11.38 13.73
CA THR A 19 8.79 10.43 12.97
C THR A 19 8.57 10.90 11.53
N GLU A 20 8.24 12.18 11.33
CA GLU A 20 8.04 12.76 10.01
C GLU A 20 9.34 12.75 9.17
N ILE A 21 10.47 13.07 9.79
CA ILE A 21 11.80 13.02 9.13
C ILE A 21 12.15 11.59 8.74
N ALA A 22 11.98 10.64 9.65
CA ALA A 22 12.26 9.22 9.40
C ALA A 22 11.40 8.68 8.25
N LYS A 23 10.08 8.99 8.24
CA LYS A 23 9.20 8.65 7.12
C LYS A 23 9.71 9.21 5.79
N LYS A 24 10.04 10.50 5.73
CA LYS A 24 10.53 11.15 4.49
C LYS A 24 11.84 10.55 3.98
N LEU A 25 12.76 10.20 4.90
CA LEU A 25 13.99 9.51 4.53
C LEU A 25 13.67 8.12 3.97
N GLY A 26 12.77 7.38 4.60
CA GLY A 26 12.26 6.10 4.09
C GLY A 26 11.75 6.22 2.65
N GLU A 27 10.83 7.15 2.38
CA GLU A 27 10.28 7.41 1.05
C GLU A 27 11.37 7.79 0.02
N LEU A 28 12.33 8.64 0.42
CA LEU A 28 13.45 9.03 -0.45
C LEU A 28 14.29 7.82 -0.84
N TYR A 29 14.65 6.97 0.13
CA TYR A 29 15.44 5.77 -0.12
C TYR A 29 14.68 4.73 -0.95
N ILE A 30 13.35 4.65 -0.84
CA ILE A 30 12.52 3.85 -1.77
C ILE A 30 12.68 4.35 -3.20
N ARG A 31 12.66 5.68 -3.42
CA ARG A 31 12.78 6.28 -4.76
C ARG A 31 14.16 6.05 -5.39
N VAL A 32 15.22 6.13 -4.60
CA VAL A 32 16.59 5.82 -5.07
C VAL A 32 16.93 4.33 -5.05
N GLN A 33 15.96 3.46 -4.74
CA GLN A 33 16.06 2.00 -4.75
C GLN A 33 17.02 1.40 -3.70
N GLU A 34 17.31 2.14 -2.64
CA GLU A 34 18.11 1.71 -1.49
C GLU A 34 17.21 1.07 -0.42
N TYR A 35 16.64 -0.09 -0.74
CA TYR A 35 15.55 -0.69 0.04
C TYR A 35 15.92 -1.05 1.47
N ASN A 36 17.14 -1.54 1.72
CA ASN A 36 17.60 -1.85 3.08
C ASN A 36 17.67 -0.57 3.94
N THR A 37 18.09 0.55 3.35
CA THR A 37 18.17 1.83 4.04
C THR A 37 16.77 2.40 4.28
N ALA A 38 15.87 2.30 3.30
CA ALA A 38 14.47 2.67 3.46
C ALA A 38 13.81 1.89 4.61
N GLU A 39 14.01 0.57 4.65
CA GLU A 39 13.49 -0.32 5.69
C GLU A 39 13.91 0.16 7.08
N LYS A 40 15.20 0.47 7.27
CA LYS A 40 15.74 0.99 8.54
C LYS A 40 14.99 2.25 9.02
N TYR A 41 14.80 3.23 8.14
CA TYR A 41 14.12 4.48 8.51
C TYR A 41 12.63 4.29 8.79
N LEU A 42 11.95 3.41 8.07
CA LEU A 42 10.53 3.13 8.28
C LEU A 42 10.30 2.35 9.59
N VAL A 43 11.14 1.34 9.88
CA VAL A 43 11.13 0.62 11.16
C VAL A 43 11.42 1.58 12.31
N TRP A 44 12.38 2.50 12.15
CA TRP A 44 12.67 3.53 13.13
C TRP A 44 11.44 4.41 13.42
N ALA A 45 10.76 4.87 12.36
CA ALA A 45 9.58 5.72 12.48
C ALA A 45 8.43 5.01 13.24
N ILE A 46 8.23 3.71 13.00
CA ILE A 46 7.26 2.90 13.76
C ILE A 46 7.69 2.80 15.23
N GLY A 47 8.99 2.58 15.50
CA GLY A 47 9.52 2.53 16.86
C GLY A 47 9.26 3.83 17.64
N LEU A 48 9.54 4.98 17.02
CA LEU A 48 9.27 6.30 17.60
C LEU A 48 7.79 6.44 17.99
N LEU A 49 6.87 6.04 17.11
CA LEU A 49 5.43 6.06 17.40
C LEU A 49 5.02 5.14 18.56
N GLN A 50 5.75 4.04 18.76
CA GLN A 50 5.50 3.09 19.85
C GLN A 50 6.07 3.54 21.20
N GLY A 51 6.84 4.63 21.25
CA GLY A 51 7.61 5.02 22.43
C GLY A 51 8.80 4.08 22.72
N ASN A 52 9.07 3.14 21.81
CA ASN A 52 10.22 2.26 21.86
C ASN A 52 11.30 2.87 20.97
N LYS A 53 12.36 3.42 21.53
CA LYS A 53 13.56 3.74 20.74
C LYS A 53 14.16 2.42 20.26
N VAL A 54 13.71 1.94 19.11
CA VAL A 54 14.18 0.71 18.48
C VAL A 54 15.66 0.90 18.16
N GLU A 55 16.51 0.05 18.72
CA GLU A 55 17.89 -0.07 18.25
C GLU A 55 17.84 -0.55 16.80
N LEU A 56 18.39 0.27 15.90
CA LEU A 56 18.29 0.10 14.44
C LEU A 56 19.08 -1.11 13.93
N LEU A 57 19.91 -1.68 14.80
CA LEU A 57 20.92 -2.66 14.52
C LEU A 57 21.05 -3.53 15.76
N ASN A 58 21.07 -4.85 15.59
CA ASN A 58 21.56 -5.72 16.64
C ASN A 58 23.09 -5.51 16.79
N GLU A 59 23.70 -6.20 17.76
CA GLU A 59 25.14 -6.11 18.03
C GLU A 59 26.04 -6.42 16.80
N ASN A 60 25.48 -6.97 15.71
CA ASN A 60 26.16 -7.35 14.47
C ASN A 60 25.89 -6.40 13.28
N ASP A 61 25.33 -5.21 13.50
CA ASP A 61 24.90 -4.29 12.44
C ASP A 61 23.85 -4.87 11.47
N GLU A 62 23.16 -5.93 11.88
CA GLU A 62 22.02 -6.47 11.16
C GLU A 62 20.73 -5.80 11.66
N PRO A 63 19.75 -5.54 10.79
CA PRO A 63 18.44 -5.08 11.23
C PRO A 63 17.91 -6.01 12.32
N VAL A 64 17.58 -5.47 13.50
CA VAL A 64 16.92 -6.24 14.56
C VAL A 64 15.70 -6.93 13.92
N GLU A 65 15.61 -8.25 14.07
CA GLU A 65 14.57 -9.06 13.43
C GLU A 65 13.20 -8.56 13.88
N PHE A 66 12.62 -7.71 13.04
CA PHE A 66 11.37 -7.02 13.30
C PHE A 66 10.26 -8.04 13.11
N THR A 67 9.96 -8.80 14.17
CA THR A 67 8.85 -9.75 14.12
C THR A 67 7.59 -8.93 13.90
N SER A 68 6.96 -9.08 12.75
CA SER A 68 5.78 -8.34 12.32
C SER A 68 4.61 -8.37 13.34
N SER A 69 4.64 -9.29 14.31
CA SER A 69 3.73 -9.35 15.46
C SER A 69 3.96 -8.28 16.53
N SER A 70 5.18 -7.76 16.73
CA SER A 70 5.49 -6.80 17.80
C SER A 70 4.87 -5.43 17.54
N ILE A 71 4.65 -5.10 16.26
CA ILE A 71 4.11 -3.81 15.78
C ILE A 71 2.70 -3.54 16.30
N PHE A 72 1.90 -4.60 16.37
CA PHE A 72 0.46 -4.54 16.58
C PHE A 72 0.06 -4.81 18.04
N THR A 73 1.03 -4.84 18.96
CA THR A 73 0.81 -5.17 20.39
C THR A 73 0.05 -4.08 21.16
N ASN A 74 0.00 -2.85 20.66
CA ASN A 74 -0.67 -1.73 21.35
C ASN A 74 -1.70 -1.03 20.45
N SER A 75 -2.98 -1.29 20.71
CA SER A 75 -4.11 -0.74 19.94
C SER A 75 -4.40 0.74 20.19
N SER A 76 -3.72 1.41 21.14
CA SER A 76 -3.84 2.87 21.33
C SER A 76 -3.03 3.68 20.32
N LEU A 77 -2.20 3.02 19.49
CA LEU A 77 -1.23 3.64 18.58
C LEU A 77 -1.77 4.00 17.19
N ILE A 78 -2.99 3.57 16.86
CA ILE A 78 -3.55 3.74 15.51
C ILE A 78 -3.85 5.22 15.28
N ASN A 79 -2.99 5.85 14.51
CA ASN A 79 -3.16 7.19 13.97
C ASN A 79 -2.76 7.19 12.48
N LYS A 80 -3.03 8.28 11.77
CA LYS A 80 -2.76 8.38 10.33
C LYS A 80 -1.27 8.16 9.98
N ASP A 81 -0.35 8.61 10.84
CA ASP A 81 1.08 8.46 10.61
C ASP A 81 1.51 7.00 10.73
N PHE A 82 1.03 6.28 11.75
CA PHE A 82 1.28 4.86 11.94
C PHE A 82 0.80 4.04 10.74
N ILE A 83 -0.41 4.32 10.27
CA ILE A 83 -0.98 3.62 9.10
C ILE A 83 -0.13 3.87 7.86
N ALA A 84 0.19 5.14 7.57
CA ALA A 84 0.97 5.50 6.40
C ALA A 84 2.39 4.91 6.41
N ILE A 85 3.07 4.90 7.55
CA ILE A 85 4.42 4.34 7.67
C ILE A 85 4.38 2.81 7.55
N THR A 86 3.39 2.16 8.18
CA THR A 86 3.22 0.70 8.09
C THR A 86 2.90 0.26 6.67
N ASP A 87 2.05 1.03 5.97
CA ASP A 87 1.76 0.83 4.55
C ASP A 87 3.02 0.96 3.68
N LEU A 88 3.80 2.02 3.85
CA LEU A 88 5.07 2.18 3.13
C LEU A 88 6.03 1.00 3.34
N LEU A 89 6.14 0.51 4.57
CA LEU A 89 7.00 -0.63 4.89
C LEU A 89 6.47 -1.93 4.27
N ALA A 90 5.15 -2.15 4.31
CA ALA A 90 4.52 -3.32 3.71
C ALA A 90 4.63 -3.32 2.19
N SER A 91 4.43 -2.17 1.55
CA SER A 91 4.63 -1.96 0.12
C SER A 91 6.08 -2.19 -0.29
N LEU A 92 7.05 -1.71 0.51
CA LEU A 92 8.47 -1.98 0.32
C LEU A 92 8.79 -3.49 0.34
N TYR A 93 8.20 -4.24 1.28
CA TYR A 93 8.35 -5.70 1.32
C TYR A 93 7.68 -6.38 0.13
N ALA A 94 6.48 -5.95 -0.28
CA ALA A 94 5.79 -6.47 -1.45
C ALA A 94 6.62 -6.26 -2.74
N LYS A 95 7.23 -5.08 -2.89
CA LYS A 95 8.13 -4.73 -4.01
C LYS A 95 9.37 -5.64 -4.06
N GLN A 96 9.90 -6.01 -2.89
CA GLN A 96 11.00 -6.97 -2.76
C GLN A 96 10.54 -8.45 -2.85
N ARG A 97 9.24 -8.71 -3.10
CA ARG A 97 8.62 -10.05 -3.08
C ARG A 97 8.76 -10.78 -1.74
N LYS A 98 9.03 -10.05 -0.66
CA LYS A 98 8.99 -10.51 0.73
C LYS A 98 7.53 -10.59 1.20
N TYR A 99 6.72 -11.41 0.53
CA TYR A 99 5.26 -11.41 0.68
C TYR A 99 4.80 -11.79 2.09
N ASP A 100 5.51 -12.67 2.79
CA ASP A 100 5.14 -13.07 4.16
C ASP A 100 5.16 -11.87 5.13
N TYR A 101 6.20 -11.03 5.02
CA TYR A 101 6.31 -9.79 5.80
C TYR A 101 5.22 -8.79 5.40
N ALA A 102 5.02 -8.56 4.11
CA ALA A 102 3.99 -7.64 3.60
C ALA A 102 2.57 -8.06 4.04
N LEU A 103 2.24 -9.34 3.90
CA LEU A 103 0.95 -9.89 4.33
C LEU A 103 0.75 -9.73 5.83
N THR A 104 1.77 -9.99 6.64
CA THR A 104 1.62 -9.84 8.09
C THR A 104 1.35 -8.38 8.48
N LEU A 105 2.04 -7.43 7.84
CA LEU A 105 1.81 -6.01 8.08
C LEU A 105 0.42 -5.58 7.63
N TYR A 106 0.01 -5.92 6.40
CA TYR A 106 -1.29 -5.50 5.88
C TYR A 106 -2.46 -6.16 6.62
N LEU A 107 -2.37 -7.43 6.99
CA LEU A 107 -3.42 -8.09 7.77
C LEU A 107 -3.53 -7.53 9.19
N GLY A 108 -2.39 -7.22 9.83
CA GLY A 108 -2.38 -6.55 11.13
C GLY A 108 -2.97 -5.15 11.06
N LEU A 109 -2.58 -4.38 10.05
CA LEU A 109 -3.09 -3.03 9.79
C LEU A 109 -4.60 -3.03 9.50
N LEU A 110 -5.08 -3.98 8.69
CA LEU A 110 -6.50 -4.14 8.39
C LEU A 110 -7.31 -4.41 9.67
N LYS A 111 -6.85 -5.36 10.49
CA LYS A 111 -7.50 -5.69 11.77
C LYS A 111 -7.61 -4.46 12.66
N MET A 112 -6.53 -3.71 12.78
CA MET A 112 -6.49 -2.46 13.53
C MET A 112 -7.49 -1.41 13.03
N ILE A 113 -7.53 -1.17 11.71
CA ILE A 113 -8.47 -0.22 11.08
C ILE A 113 -9.92 -0.62 11.40
N GLN A 114 -10.24 -1.92 11.25
CA GLN A 114 -11.59 -2.44 11.49
C GLN A 114 -12.01 -2.34 12.97
N GLU A 115 -11.09 -2.56 13.92
CA GLU A 115 -11.36 -2.39 15.35
C GLU A 115 -11.62 -0.91 15.75
N LYS A 116 -11.12 0.04 14.96
CA LYS A 116 -11.22 1.49 15.22
C LYS A 116 -12.24 2.22 14.34
N GLN A 117 -13.08 1.50 13.57
CA GLN A 117 -14.06 2.00 12.59
C GLN A 117 -15.06 3.08 13.07
N LYS A 118 -15.02 3.54 14.34
CA LYS A 118 -15.79 4.68 14.84
C LYS A 118 -15.10 6.04 14.68
N ILE A 119 -13.94 6.08 14.03
CA ILE A 119 -13.20 7.31 13.75
C ILE A 119 -13.32 7.58 12.24
N ASN A 120 -14.08 8.60 11.84
CA ASN A 120 -14.35 9.03 10.45
C ASN A 120 -13.10 9.34 9.60
N ASP A 121 -11.90 9.19 10.15
CA ASP A 121 -10.63 9.56 9.50
C ASP A 121 -9.95 8.41 8.73
N PHE A 122 -10.53 7.20 8.73
CA PHE A 122 -9.92 6.00 8.12
C PHE A 122 -10.72 5.40 6.96
N GLU A 123 -11.73 6.12 6.44
CA GLU A 123 -12.72 5.60 5.48
C GLU A 123 -12.10 4.96 4.24
N CYS A 124 -11.01 5.53 3.70
CA CYS A 124 -10.34 4.98 2.51
C CYS A 124 -9.21 3.99 2.84
N TRP A 125 -8.67 3.99 4.06
CA TRP A 125 -7.55 3.11 4.42
C TRP A 125 -7.92 1.63 4.38
N GLU A 126 -9.16 1.30 4.75
CA GLU A 126 -9.64 -0.07 4.60
C GLU A 126 -9.65 -0.50 3.12
N ALA A 127 -10.10 0.38 2.21
CA ALA A 127 -10.08 0.11 0.77
C ALA A 127 -8.65 -0.08 0.26
N ILE A 128 -7.74 0.84 0.62
CA ILE A 128 -6.32 0.82 0.23
C ILE A 128 -5.65 -0.49 0.66
N VAL A 129 -5.80 -0.88 1.93
CA VAL A 129 -5.20 -2.12 2.45
C VAL A 129 -5.78 -3.36 1.76
N ASN A 130 -7.08 -3.39 1.47
CA ASN A 130 -7.68 -4.48 0.68
C ASN A 130 -7.10 -4.52 -0.75
N GLY A 131 -6.84 -3.36 -1.36
CA GLY A 131 -6.18 -3.24 -2.66
C GLY A 131 -4.78 -3.86 -2.67
N HIS A 132 -3.95 -3.51 -1.69
CA HIS A 132 -2.60 -4.07 -1.54
C HIS A 132 -2.60 -5.57 -1.26
N LEU A 133 -3.51 -6.08 -0.42
CA LEU A 133 -3.67 -7.52 -0.22
C LEU A 133 -4.01 -8.20 -1.55
N GLY A 134 -4.92 -7.63 -2.33
CA GLY A 134 -5.27 -8.09 -3.65
C GLY A 134 -4.08 -8.16 -4.61
N GLU A 135 -3.27 -7.10 -4.66
CA GLU A 135 -2.05 -7.04 -5.46
C GLU A 135 -1.03 -8.11 -5.04
N ILE A 136 -0.83 -8.31 -3.73
CA ILE A 136 0.08 -9.33 -3.21
C ILE A 136 -0.39 -10.73 -3.62
N PHE A 137 -1.67 -11.07 -3.43
CA PHE A 137 -2.20 -12.37 -3.83
C PHE A 137 -2.11 -12.58 -5.36
N TYR A 138 -2.29 -11.53 -6.15
CA TYR A 138 -2.04 -11.58 -7.60
C TYR A 138 -0.57 -11.89 -7.89
N GLY A 139 0.38 -11.24 -7.21
CA GLY A 139 1.82 -11.49 -7.35
C GLY A 139 2.26 -12.91 -6.96
N ILE A 140 1.53 -13.54 -6.02
CA ILE A 140 1.71 -14.94 -5.61
C ILE A 140 1.07 -15.92 -6.62
N GLY A 141 0.23 -15.44 -7.53
CA GLY A 141 -0.53 -16.26 -8.49
C GLY A 141 -1.84 -16.82 -7.94
N LYS A 142 -2.28 -16.37 -6.77
CA LYS A 142 -3.53 -16.73 -6.10
C LYS A 142 -4.66 -15.80 -6.55
N TYR A 143 -5.10 -15.99 -7.79
CA TYR A 143 -6.01 -15.05 -8.46
C TYR A 143 -7.40 -14.97 -7.83
N ASP A 144 -7.93 -16.06 -7.26
CA ASP A 144 -9.27 -16.05 -6.69
C ASP A 144 -9.28 -15.34 -5.33
N GLU A 145 -8.24 -15.53 -4.51
CA GLU A 145 -8.03 -14.73 -3.30
C GLU A 145 -7.83 -13.25 -3.65
N ALA A 146 -7.03 -12.95 -4.68
CA ALA A 146 -6.82 -11.59 -5.15
C ALA A 146 -8.14 -10.90 -5.53
N LEU A 147 -8.99 -11.58 -6.32
CA LEU A 147 -10.32 -11.09 -6.69
C LEU A 147 -11.18 -10.79 -5.45
N GLY A 148 -11.15 -11.66 -4.44
CA GLY A 148 -11.90 -11.47 -3.20
C GLY A 148 -11.48 -10.21 -2.44
N TRP A 149 -10.18 -9.95 -2.32
CA TRP A 149 -9.65 -8.75 -1.67
C TRP A 149 -9.91 -7.48 -2.47
N LEU A 150 -9.64 -7.51 -3.78
CA LEU A 150 -9.87 -6.37 -4.69
C LEU A 150 -11.36 -6.00 -4.71
N GLN A 151 -12.28 -6.96 -4.74
CA GLN A 151 -13.71 -6.68 -4.75
C GLN A 151 -14.18 -6.01 -3.45
N LYS A 152 -13.66 -6.43 -2.29
CA LYS A 152 -13.95 -5.78 -1.00
C LYS A 152 -13.47 -4.33 -0.99
N GLY A 153 -12.21 -4.11 -1.40
CA GLY A 153 -11.64 -2.76 -1.47
C GLY A 153 -12.41 -1.85 -2.43
N LEU A 154 -12.77 -2.36 -3.61
CA LEU A 154 -13.55 -1.62 -4.60
C LEU A 154 -14.93 -1.19 -4.07
N THR A 155 -15.61 -2.08 -3.35
CA THR A 155 -16.92 -1.78 -2.75
C THR A 155 -16.80 -0.62 -1.75
N ILE A 156 -15.78 -0.64 -0.89
CA ILE A 156 -15.54 0.43 0.09
C ILE A 156 -15.19 1.74 -0.62
N ALA A 157 -14.26 1.71 -1.59
CA ALA A 157 -13.85 2.90 -2.33
C ALA A 157 -15.02 3.53 -3.09
N LYS A 158 -15.85 2.73 -3.77
CA LYS A 158 -17.03 3.22 -4.49
C LYS A 158 -18.09 3.84 -3.58
N ASN A 159 -18.28 3.30 -2.38
CA ASN A 159 -19.21 3.86 -1.40
C ASN A 159 -18.76 5.24 -0.88
N ASN A 160 -17.49 5.58 -1.06
CA ASN A 160 -16.87 6.83 -0.64
C ASN A 160 -16.34 7.64 -1.84
N SER A 161 -16.93 7.45 -3.04
CA SER A 161 -16.51 8.19 -4.24
C SER A 161 -16.70 9.70 -4.07
N GLY A 162 -15.79 10.49 -4.65
CA GLY A 162 -15.65 11.92 -4.39
C GLY A 162 -14.61 12.23 -3.30
N ASN A 163 -14.19 11.25 -2.50
CA ASN A 163 -12.96 11.34 -1.74
C ASN A 163 -11.78 10.97 -2.66
N LYS A 164 -10.79 11.86 -2.76
CA LYS A 164 -9.62 11.70 -3.65
C LYS A 164 -8.85 10.40 -3.39
N ASP A 165 -8.58 10.06 -2.12
CA ASP A 165 -7.81 8.86 -1.78
C ASP A 165 -8.59 7.57 -2.14
N CYS A 166 -9.91 7.59 -1.96
CA CYS A 166 -10.77 6.48 -2.36
C CYS A 166 -10.89 6.35 -3.89
N ASP A 167 -11.01 7.47 -4.61
CA ASP A 167 -11.10 7.45 -6.06
C ASP A 167 -9.76 6.99 -6.68
N GLU A 168 -8.61 7.43 -6.16
CA GLU A 168 -7.28 6.94 -6.57
C GLU A 168 -7.15 5.43 -6.35
N CYS A 169 -7.49 4.96 -5.14
CA CYS A 169 -7.49 3.54 -4.79
C CYS A 169 -8.42 2.70 -5.68
N ALA A 170 -9.62 3.20 -5.98
CA ALA A 170 -10.54 2.52 -6.89
C ALA A 170 -9.93 2.33 -8.29
N GLY A 171 -9.20 3.33 -8.80
CA GLY A 171 -8.47 3.24 -10.06
C GLY A 171 -7.45 2.10 -10.06
N VAL A 172 -6.57 2.07 -9.05
CA VAL A 172 -5.56 1.01 -8.89
C VAL A 172 -6.21 -0.38 -8.79
N ILE A 173 -7.28 -0.52 -7.98
CA ILE A 173 -7.99 -1.78 -7.80
C ILE A 173 -8.62 -2.27 -9.12
N LEU A 174 -9.27 -1.37 -9.87
CA LEU A 174 -9.89 -1.70 -11.16
C LEU A 174 -8.84 -2.14 -12.19
N ASN A 175 -7.68 -1.48 -12.22
CA ASN A 175 -6.58 -1.91 -13.07
C ASN A 175 -6.07 -3.31 -12.69
N ASN A 176 -5.93 -3.62 -11.41
CA ASN A 176 -5.51 -4.95 -10.95
C ASN A 176 -6.56 -6.03 -11.28
N LEU A 177 -7.84 -5.73 -11.15
CA LEU A 177 -8.92 -6.60 -11.62
C LEU A 177 -8.82 -6.84 -13.13
N GLY A 178 -8.54 -5.77 -13.90
CA GLY A 178 -8.33 -5.86 -15.35
C GLY A 178 -7.19 -6.83 -15.70
N LEU A 179 -6.05 -6.71 -15.02
CA LEU A 179 -4.89 -7.61 -15.21
C LEU A 179 -5.24 -9.08 -14.92
N ILE A 180 -6.02 -9.34 -13.87
CA ILE A 180 -6.47 -10.71 -13.56
C ILE A 180 -7.39 -11.24 -14.65
N HIS A 181 -8.36 -10.44 -15.11
CA HIS A 181 -9.31 -10.88 -16.13
C HIS A 181 -8.66 -11.07 -17.49
N GLU A 182 -7.70 -10.23 -17.86
CA GLU A 182 -6.87 -10.40 -19.05
C GLU A 182 -6.09 -11.72 -18.99
N ARG A 183 -5.43 -12.03 -17.85
CA ARG A 183 -4.74 -13.33 -17.69
C ARG A 183 -5.67 -14.53 -17.80
N LYS A 184 -6.94 -14.37 -17.43
CA LYS A 184 -7.99 -15.38 -17.60
C LYS A 184 -8.58 -15.42 -19.02
N GLY A 185 -8.11 -14.57 -19.95
CA GLY A 185 -8.58 -14.49 -21.35
C GLY A 185 -9.88 -13.70 -21.54
N ASN A 186 -10.34 -12.97 -20.51
CA ASN A 186 -11.57 -12.18 -20.56
C ASN A 186 -11.28 -10.75 -21.00
N ASN A 187 -10.83 -10.57 -22.25
CA ASN A 187 -10.31 -9.29 -22.75
C ASN A 187 -11.37 -8.17 -22.76
N GLU A 188 -12.61 -8.47 -23.14
CA GLU A 188 -13.71 -7.49 -23.09
C GLU A 188 -13.93 -6.91 -21.68
N LEU A 189 -13.89 -7.77 -20.67
CA LEU A 189 -14.04 -7.35 -19.28
C LEU A 189 -12.80 -6.58 -18.80
N ALA A 190 -11.59 -7.01 -19.20
CA ALA A 190 -10.36 -6.28 -18.89
C ALA A 190 -10.37 -4.86 -19.46
N ILE A 191 -10.79 -4.69 -20.72
CA ILE A 191 -10.95 -3.38 -21.38
C ILE A 191 -11.91 -2.49 -20.60
N SER A 192 -13.07 -3.01 -20.19
CA SER A 192 -14.04 -2.26 -19.38
C SER A 192 -13.45 -1.85 -18.02
N LEU A 193 -12.72 -2.76 -17.36
CA LEU A 193 -12.08 -2.49 -16.08
C LEU A 193 -10.98 -1.42 -16.19
N TYR A 194 -10.12 -1.48 -17.20
CA TYR A 194 -9.10 -0.44 -17.43
C TYR A 194 -9.71 0.91 -17.78
N THR A 195 -10.80 0.93 -18.54
CA THR A 195 -11.52 2.17 -18.87
C THR A 195 -12.06 2.82 -17.59
N ASN A 196 -12.73 2.04 -16.74
CA ASN A 196 -13.21 2.52 -15.45
C ASN A 196 -12.06 2.96 -14.53
N ALA A 197 -10.91 2.26 -14.58
CA ALA A 197 -9.72 2.65 -13.80
C ALA A 197 -9.24 4.07 -14.18
N ILE A 198 -9.21 4.39 -15.48
CA ILE A 198 -8.85 5.71 -16.00
C ILE A 198 -9.86 6.77 -15.54
N GLU A 199 -11.16 6.48 -15.57
CA GLU A 199 -12.19 7.42 -15.09
C GLU A 199 -12.01 7.78 -13.61
N PHE A 200 -11.68 6.79 -12.76
CA PHE A 200 -11.40 7.03 -11.35
C PHE A 200 -10.09 7.81 -11.14
N ALA A 201 -9.03 7.48 -11.89
CA ALA A 201 -7.78 8.23 -11.85
C ALA A 201 -7.96 9.69 -12.28
N GLN A 202 -8.83 9.96 -13.27
CA GLN A 202 -9.20 11.32 -13.67
C GLN A 202 -9.90 12.10 -12.56
N LYS A 203 -10.85 11.46 -11.83
CA LYS A 203 -11.51 12.08 -10.68
C LYS A 203 -10.52 12.42 -9.56
N ALA A 204 -9.53 11.56 -9.35
CA ALA A 204 -8.48 11.77 -8.35
C ALA A 204 -7.37 12.73 -8.79
N GLU A 205 -7.35 13.14 -10.07
CA GLU A 205 -6.23 13.87 -10.69
C GLU A 205 -4.90 13.09 -10.64
N ASP A 206 -4.97 11.76 -10.67
CA ASP A 206 -3.81 10.87 -10.71
C ASP A 206 -3.34 10.67 -12.15
N PHE A 207 -2.48 11.58 -12.62
CA PHE A 207 -1.93 11.53 -13.98
C PHE A 207 -1.03 10.30 -14.22
N VAL A 208 -0.36 9.80 -13.19
CA VAL A 208 0.51 8.60 -13.31
C VAL A 208 -0.36 7.37 -13.52
N GLY A 209 -1.42 7.21 -12.71
CA GLY A 209 -2.40 6.14 -12.87
C GLY A 209 -3.07 6.19 -14.25
N ILE A 210 -3.47 7.36 -14.74
CA ILE A 210 -4.05 7.51 -16.10
C ILE A 210 -3.13 6.91 -17.16
N GLU A 211 -1.84 7.27 -17.16
CA GLU A 211 -0.88 6.77 -18.14
C GLU A 211 -0.65 5.26 -18.03
N ASP A 212 -0.51 4.75 -16.80
CA ASP A 212 -0.27 3.33 -16.55
C ASP A 212 -1.47 2.45 -16.93
N PHE A 213 -2.69 2.89 -16.59
CA PHE A 213 -3.91 2.16 -16.92
C PHE A 213 -4.21 2.22 -18.42
N ALA A 214 -3.95 3.37 -19.08
CA ALA A 214 -4.07 3.50 -20.52
C ALA A 214 -3.09 2.59 -21.28
N ARG A 215 -1.87 2.38 -20.74
CA ARG A 215 -0.90 1.44 -21.32
C ARG A 215 -1.44 0.01 -21.34
N ASN A 216 -2.10 -0.42 -20.26
CA ASN A 216 -2.73 -1.74 -20.19
C ASN A 216 -3.93 -1.85 -21.13
N LEU A 217 -4.79 -0.83 -21.17
CA LEU A 217 -5.93 -0.76 -22.09
C LEU A 217 -5.49 -0.91 -23.56
N ASN A 218 -4.54 -0.08 -23.99
CA ASN A 218 -4.05 -0.07 -25.37
C ASN A 218 -3.43 -1.42 -25.75
N ARG A 219 -2.71 -2.05 -24.82
CA ARG A 219 -2.08 -3.36 -25.04
C ARG A 219 -3.11 -4.44 -25.31
N VAL A 220 -4.18 -4.53 -24.51
CA VAL A 220 -5.24 -5.55 -24.70
C VAL A 220 -6.01 -5.29 -26.01
N GLN A 221 -6.36 -4.03 -26.29
CA GLN A 221 -7.04 -3.68 -27.55
C GLN A 221 -6.21 -4.02 -28.80
N SER A 222 -4.90 -3.80 -28.77
CA SER A 222 -4.03 -4.17 -29.90
C SER A 222 -3.97 -5.67 -30.15
N GLN A 223 -4.04 -6.49 -29.10
CA GLN A 223 -4.03 -7.95 -29.22
C GLN A 223 -5.36 -8.46 -29.80
N ASP A 224 -6.48 -7.89 -29.36
CA ASP A 224 -7.80 -8.25 -29.88
C ASP A 224 -7.95 -7.91 -31.38
N ASP A 225 -7.45 -6.75 -31.79
CA ASP A 225 -7.46 -6.32 -33.20
C ASP A 225 -6.63 -7.25 -34.11
N GLU A 226 -5.52 -7.79 -33.62
CA GLU A 226 -4.68 -8.75 -34.35
C GLU A 226 -5.40 -10.10 -34.52
N ILE A 227 -6.00 -10.63 -33.44
CA ILE A 227 -6.75 -11.90 -33.47
C ILE A 227 -7.92 -11.82 -34.46
N ILE A 228 -8.67 -10.71 -34.45
CA ILE A 228 -9.80 -10.50 -35.38
C ILE A 228 -9.33 -10.44 -36.83
N LYS A 229 -8.15 -9.87 -37.11
CA LYS A 229 -7.57 -9.82 -38.46
C LYS A 229 -7.12 -11.20 -38.92
N GLU A 230 -6.57 -12.02 -38.04
CA GLU A 230 -6.15 -13.40 -38.37
C GLU A 230 -7.34 -14.32 -38.64
N GLN A 231 -8.44 -14.19 -37.90
CA GLN A 231 -9.66 -15.00 -38.11
C GLN A 231 -10.41 -14.66 -39.40
N LYS A 232 -10.11 -13.52 -40.04
CA LYS A 232 -10.74 -13.06 -41.30
C LYS A 232 -9.92 -13.38 -42.56
N LYS A 233 -8.74 -13.97 -42.42
CA LYS A 233 -7.89 -14.44 -43.53
C LYS A 233 -8.10 -15.93 -43.78
#